data_AF-A0AAV2CT50-F1
#
_entry.id   AF-A0AAV2CT50-F1
#
_cell.length_a   1.000
_cell.length_b   1.000
_cell.length_c   1.000
_cell.angle_alpha   90.00
_cell.angle_beta   90.00
_cell.angle_gamma   90.00
#
_symmetry.space_group_name_H-M   'P 1'
#
loop_
_entity.id
_entity.type
_entity.pdbx_description
1 polymer ?
#
loop_
_entity_poly.entity_id
_entity_poly.type
_entity_poly.pdbx_seq_one_letter_code
_entity_poly.pdbx_strand_id
1 'polypeptide(L)'
;MLLWTMSNERNNHLFNNNKVKEWEIVQKALNYWEEFTDHHRQATVEKVEEIRTWKRPPPGWVKFNMDAAVLKEGGTGLGVVARD
;
A
#
# COMPACT_ATOMS: atom_id res chain seq x y z
N MET A 1 3.40 2.48 0.80
CA MET A 1 3.65 2.59 -0.65
C MET A 1 4.78 1.71 -1.16
N LEU A 2 5.89 1.50 -0.42
CA LEU A 2 7.02 0.67 -0.89
C LEU A 2 6.65 -0.76 -1.31
N LEU A 3 5.88 -1.49 -0.51
CA LEU A 3 5.45 -2.86 -0.83
C LEU A 3 4.61 -2.93 -2.12
N TRP A 4 3.78 -1.93 -2.35
CA TRP A 4 3.02 -1.79 -3.59
C TRP A 4 3.96 -1.58 -4.77
N THR A 5 4.92 -0.65 -4.66
CA THR A 5 5.95 -0.42 -5.69
C THR A 5 6.72 -1.69 -6.01
N MET A 6 7.18 -2.44 -5.00
CA MET A 6 7.89 -3.70 -5.21
C MET A 6 7.03 -4.76 -5.92
N SER A 7 5.76 -4.91 -5.52
CA SER A 7 4.83 -5.81 -6.23
C SER A 7 4.57 -5.37 -7.67
N ASN A 8 4.42 -4.07 -7.89
CA ASN A 8 4.18 -3.52 -9.22
C ASN A 8 5.39 -3.72 -10.14
N GLU A 9 6.61 -3.44 -9.67
CA GLU A 9 7.83 -3.66 -10.45
C GLU A 9 8.08 -5.14 -10.74
N ARG A 10 7.80 -6.03 -9.78
CA ARG A 10 7.83 -7.48 -10.03
C ARG A 10 6.88 -7.87 -11.15
N ASN A 11 5.64 -7.38 -11.12
CA ASN A 11 4.65 -7.67 -12.15
C ASN A 11 5.06 -7.08 -13.51
N ASN A 12 5.59 -5.87 -13.53
CA ASN A 12 6.08 -5.22 -14.74
C ASN A 12 7.26 -5.99 -15.37
N HIS A 13 8.13 -6.54 -14.54
CA HIS A 13 9.19 -7.44 -14.99
C HIS A 13 8.64 -8.74 -15.58
N LEU A 14 7.71 -9.40 -14.88
CA LEU A 14 7.13 -10.68 -15.28
C LEU A 14 6.27 -10.60 -16.54
N PHE A 15 5.44 -9.55 -16.67
CA PHE A 15 4.43 -9.46 -17.72
C PHE A 15 4.85 -8.58 -18.91
N ASN A 16 5.73 -7.60 -18.69
CA ASN A 16 6.13 -6.64 -19.72
C ASN A 16 7.63 -6.73 -20.09
N ASN A 17 8.38 -7.66 -19.49
CA ASN A 17 9.84 -7.81 -19.64
C ASN A 17 10.61 -6.50 -19.40
N ASN A 18 10.03 -5.59 -18.62
CA ASN A 18 10.63 -4.30 -18.33
C ASN A 18 11.50 -4.42 -17.08
N LYS A 19 12.75 -3.93 -17.14
CA LYS A 19 13.68 -3.96 -16.02
C LYS A 19 13.91 -2.54 -15.54
N VAL A 20 13.28 -2.20 -14.43
CA VAL A 20 13.71 -1.04 -13.64
C VAL A 20 15.06 -1.38 -13.01
N LYS A 21 15.96 -0.39 -12.95
CA LYS A 21 17.26 -0.56 -12.29
C LYS A 21 17.02 -0.82 -10.82
N GLU A 22 17.57 -1.92 -10.30
CA GLU A 22 17.36 -2.38 -8.93
C GLU A 22 17.68 -1.29 -7.89
N TRP A 23 18.66 -0.44 -8.21
CA TRP A 23 19.05 0.70 -7.38
C TRP A 23 17.92 1.71 -7.14
N GLU A 24 17.02 1.93 -8.09
CA GLU A 24 15.90 2.87 -7.93
C GLU A 24 14.90 2.39 -6.87
N ILE A 25 14.72 1.07 -6.74
CA ILE A 25 13.89 0.47 -5.69
C ILE A 25 14.55 0.65 -4.33
N VAL A 26 15.86 0.43 -4.25
CA VAL A 26 16.64 0.62 -3.01
C VAL A 26 16.60 2.07 -2.55
N GLN A 27 16.81 3.03 -3.46
CA GLN A 27 16.75 4.46 -3.15
C GLN A 27 15.37 4.87 -2.62
N LYS A 28 14.28 4.41 -3.26
CA LYS A 28 12.92 4.64 -2.75
C LYS A 28 12.72 4.08 -1.34
N ALA A 29 13.23 2.88 -1.07
CA ALA A 29 13.13 2.26 0.26
C ALA A 29 13.85 3.08 1.33
N LEU A 30 15.05 3.57 1.01
CA LEU A 30 15.85 4.41 1.92
C LEU A 30 15.15 5.74 2.21
N ASN A 31 14.61 6.41 1.19
CA ASN A 31 13.89 7.68 1.39
C ASN A 31 12.67 7.50 2.31
N TYR A 32 11.88 6.44 2.11
CA TYR A 32 10.74 6.16 3.00
C TYR A 32 11.18 5.83 4.43
N TRP A 33 12.32 5.19 4.60
CA TRP A 33 12.88 4.89 5.91
C TRP A 33 13.34 6.17 6.63
N GLU A 34 13.97 7.08 5.92
CA GLU A 34 14.37 8.39 6.45
C GLU A 34 13.13 9.21 6.85
N GLU A 35 12.13 9.33 5.98
CA GLU A 35 10.86 10.00 6.30
C GLU A 35 10.20 9.42 7.55
N PHE A 36 10.14 8.09 7.65
CA PHE A 36 9.60 7.44 8.84
C PHE A 36 10.42 7.80 10.08
N THR A 37 11.75 7.69 10.01
CA THR A 37 12.64 7.93 11.15
C THR A 37 12.54 9.38 11.65
N ASP A 38 12.44 10.34 10.75
CA ASP A 38 12.32 11.76 11.08
C ASP A 38 11.00 12.08 11.80
N HIS A 39 9.90 11.48 11.36
CA HIS A 39 8.58 11.72 11.97
C HIS A 39 8.28 10.84 13.19
N HIS A 40 8.90 9.67 13.32
CA HIS A 40 8.65 8.75 14.44
C HIS A 40 9.40 9.14 15.72
N ARG A 41 10.41 10.01 15.64
CA ARG A 41 11.23 10.45 16.79
C ARG A 41 10.45 11.23 17.85
N GLN A 42 9.22 11.68 17.56
CA GLN A 42 8.38 12.48 18.46
C GLN A 42 7.18 11.73 19.05
N ALA A 43 6.96 10.46 18.70
CA ALA A 43 5.84 9.71 19.23
C ALA A 43 6.20 9.12 20.61
N THR A 44 5.90 9.88 21.68
CA THR A 44 5.73 9.27 23.01
C THR A 44 4.52 8.35 22.90
N VAL A 45 4.75 7.04 22.78
CA VAL A 45 3.68 6.06 22.63
C VAL A 45 2.92 5.98 23.95
N GLU A 46 1.90 6.82 24.12
CA GLU A 46 0.81 6.48 25.01
C GLU A 46 0.26 5.14 24.52
N LYS A 47 0.20 4.18 25.44
CA LYS A 47 -0.22 2.81 25.17
C LYS A 47 -1.73 2.80 24.94
N VAL A 48 -2.17 3.28 23.78
CA VAL A 48 -3.58 3.42 23.43
C VAL A 48 -4.08 2.11 22.83
N GLU A 49 -4.89 1.46 23.67
CA GLU A 49 -6.06 0.62 23.40
C GLU A 49 -5.95 -0.64 22.51
N GLU A 50 -6.78 -1.61 22.90
CA GLU A 50 -6.90 -2.97 22.35
C GLU A 50 -6.66 -3.03 20.85
N ILE A 51 -5.64 -3.80 20.45
CA ILE A 51 -5.40 -4.18 19.07
C ILE A 51 -6.65 -4.92 18.58
N ARG A 52 -7.56 -4.21 17.90
CA ARG A 52 -8.73 -4.79 17.23
C ARG A 52 -8.20 -5.66 16.11
N THR A 53 -8.00 -6.93 16.42
CA THR A 53 -7.58 -7.93 15.46
C THR A 53 -8.70 -8.08 14.43
N TRP A 54 -8.37 -8.07 13.15
CA TRP A 54 -9.36 -8.23 12.10
C TRP A 54 -10.13 -9.55 12.31
N LYS A 55 -11.46 -9.47 12.34
CA LYS A 55 -12.36 -10.64 12.39
C LYS A 55 -13.14 -10.72 11.09
N ARG A 56 -13.38 -11.95 10.63
CA ARG A 56 -14.25 -12.20 9.47
C ARG A 56 -15.66 -11.64 9.77
N PRO A 57 -16.33 -10.98 8.81
CA PRO A 57 -17.73 -10.57 8.95
C PRO A 57 -18.64 -11.76 9.27
N PRO A 58 -19.76 -11.56 9.99
CA PRO A 58 -20.75 -12.60 10.21
C PRO A 58 -21.33 -13.16 8.89
N PRO A 59 -21.91 -14.37 8.91
CA PRO A 59 -22.62 -14.91 7.75
C PRO A 59 -23.74 -13.96 7.26
N GLY A 60 -23.91 -13.86 5.94
CA GLY A 60 -24.89 -12.97 5.31
C GLY A 60 -24.39 -11.53 5.05
N TRP A 61 -23.15 -11.22 5.41
CA TRP A 61 -22.52 -9.93 5.10
C TRP A 61 -21.73 -9.98 3.79
N VAL A 62 -21.89 -8.95 2.96
CA VAL A 62 -21.12 -8.77 1.73
C VAL A 62 -19.91 -7.88 2.02
N LYS A 63 -18.70 -8.38 1.73
CA LYS A 63 -17.45 -7.63 1.87
C LYS A 63 -17.21 -6.80 0.61
N PHE A 64 -17.10 -5.49 0.78
CA PHE A 64 -16.65 -4.57 -0.26
C PHE A 64 -15.15 -4.29 -0.11
N ASN A 65 -14.42 -4.33 -1.22
CA ASN A 65 -13.05 -3.84 -1.32
C ASN A 65 -13.09 -2.69 -2.33
N MET A 66 -12.63 -1.51 -1.92
CA MET A 66 -12.68 -0.30 -2.74
C MET A 66 -11.27 0.26 -2.84
N ASP A 67 -10.88 0.70 -4.03
CA ASP A 67 -9.61 1.37 -4.27
C ASP A 67 -9.81 2.51 -5.27
N ALA A 68 -9.08 3.62 -5.07
CA ALA A 68 -9.16 4.78 -5.95
C ALA A 68 -7.76 5.16 -6.44
N ALA A 69 -7.67 5.54 -7.71
CA ALA A 69 -6.42 5.90 -8.35
C ALA A 69 -6.55 7.24 -9.08
N VAL A 70 -5.56 8.10 -8.93
CA VAL A 70 -5.42 9.33 -9.72
C VAL A 70 -4.62 9.00 -10.98
N LEU A 71 -5.21 9.29 -12.13
CA LEU A 71 -4.61 9.13 -13.45
C LEU A 71 -3.65 10.28 -13.72
N LYS A 72 -2.59 10.01 -14.48
CA LYS A 72 -1.57 11.03 -14.85
C LYS A 72 -2.17 12.23 -15.59
N GLU A 73 -3.27 12.03 -16.30
CA GLU A 73 -3.99 13.06 -17.08
C GLU A 73 -4.96 13.89 -16.22
N GLY A 74 -4.98 13.69 -14.90
CA GLY A 74 -5.81 14.46 -13.97
C GLY A 74 -7.19 13.86 -13.68
N GLY A 75 -7.52 12.69 -14.23
CA GLY A 75 -8.72 11.94 -13.88
C GLY A 75 -8.59 11.16 -12.58
N THR A 76 -9.72 10.75 -11.98
CA THR A 76 -9.75 9.80 -10.86
C THR A 76 -10.61 8.60 -11.21
N GLY A 77 -10.08 7.39 -11.03
CA GLY A 77 -10.81 6.13 -11.15
C GLY A 77 -11.12 5.53 -9.78
N LEU A 78 -12.30 4.91 -9.65
CA LEU A 78 -12.71 4.16 -8.46
C LEU A 78 -13.06 2.73 -8.88
N GLY A 79 -12.45 1.75 -8.23
CA GLY A 79 -12.76 0.33 -8.38
C GLY A 79 -13.43 -0.23 -7.12
N VAL A 80 -14.48 -1.03 -7.29
CA VAL A 80 -15.20 -1.67 -6.18
C VAL A 80 -15.43 -3.14 -6.50
N VAL A 81 -15.13 -4.01 -5.54
CA VAL A 81 -15.43 -5.46 -5.60
C VAL A 81 -16.25 -5.86 -4.39
N ALA A 82 -17.48 -6.33 -4.65
CA ALA A 82 -18.34 -6.98 -3.67
C ALA A 82 -18.14 -8.50 -3.73
N ARG A 83 -18.06 -9.16 -2.57
CA ARG A 83 -17.96 -10.63 -2.44
C ARG A 83 -18.65 -11.12 -1.17
N ASP A 84 -19.25 -12.29 -1.22
CA ASP A 84 -19.87 -13.02 -0.10
C ASP A 84 -18.92 -14.07 0.52
#